data_AF-A0A318JMF9-F1
#
_entry.id   AF-A0A318JMF9-F1
#
_cell.length_a   1.000
_cell.length_b   1.000
_cell.length_c   1.000
_cell.angle_alpha   90.00
_cell.angle_beta   90.00
_cell.angle_gamma   90.00
#
_symmetry.space_group_name_H-M   'P 1'
#
loop_
_entity.id
_entity.type
_entity.pdbx_description
1 polymer ?
#
loop_
_entity_poly.entity_id
_entity_poly.type
_entity_poly.pdbx_seq_one_letter_code
_entity_poly.pdbx_strand_id
1 'polypeptide(L)'
;MGHQTILVIGDNFRHQLGKFQRVDYADPLSEHMTLADIMDEAIEEFETSDWPSKGNLLEWVVRIHGVAILNQDQEPDFRDTHKEGWVRLDDKGNICEIVSRTIPEGFFDYIECSINSWKLKSGAKAYVFDRYDDFPASDGFAGSAQKAAIDFEGMRDLVQHHAACRWDSAAEVRGSMVWKPFSYFWEKYPNQNCSGDPYSDVIKEWQEQTGVEAILCQARKGAFYPDERMPEFEREIWNFFWNDHAHHSIDLLLLSKIEYIRRFDIHKFLKYNLIIKNSVLIEERNQKELFDSLPNESLLTLVYVYS
;
A
#
# COMPACT_ATOMS: atom_id res chain seq x y z
N MET A 1 7.05 -2.92 -13.88
CA MET A 1 6.73 -2.29 -12.59
C MET A 1 6.84 -3.36 -11.52
N GLY A 2 7.67 -3.10 -10.51
CA GLY A 2 8.03 -4.05 -9.46
C GLY A 2 7.90 -3.40 -8.09
N HIS A 3 7.70 -4.24 -7.06
CA HIS A 3 7.65 -3.78 -5.68
C HIS A 3 9.06 -3.59 -5.15
N GLN A 4 9.30 -2.49 -4.44
CA GLN A 4 10.54 -2.23 -3.74
C GLN A 4 10.29 -2.10 -2.25
N THR A 5 11.22 -2.64 -1.46
CA THR A 5 11.22 -2.46 0.00
C THR A 5 12.25 -1.40 0.35
N ILE A 6 11.82 -0.33 1.03
CA ILE A 6 12.63 0.80 1.47
C ILE A 6 12.70 0.81 3.00
N LEU A 7 13.91 0.89 3.55
CA LEU A 7 14.11 1.15 4.98
C LEU A 7 14.27 2.65 5.20
N VAL A 8 13.35 3.29 5.90
CA VAL A 8 13.43 4.70 6.29
C VAL A 8 13.85 4.82 7.75
N ILE A 9 14.88 5.61 8.01
CA ILE A 9 15.43 5.83 9.36
C ILE A 9 15.00 7.23 9.82
N GLY A 10 14.27 7.29 10.93
CA GLY A 10 13.72 8.52 11.52
C GLY A 10 12.21 8.44 11.80
N ASP A 11 11.68 9.49 12.41
CA ASP A 11 10.26 9.61 12.81
C ASP A 11 9.38 10.33 11.77
N ASN A 12 9.99 11.02 10.80
CA ASN A 12 9.33 11.80 9.75
C ASN A 12 9.33 11.10 8.38
N PHE A 13 9.20 9.76 8.35
CA PHE A 13 9.40 8.97 7.14
C PHE A 13 8.55 9.44 5.94
N ARG A 14 7.33 9.96 6.16
CA ARG A 14 6.48 10.53 5.09
C ARG A 14 7.15 11.68 4.36
N HIS A 15 7.67 12.65 5.12
CA HIS A 15 8.40 13.78 4.55
C HIS A 15 9.65 13.31 3.81
N GLN A 16 10.38 12.34 4.38
CA GLN A 16 11.57 11.78 3.73
C GLN A 16 11.25 11.04 2.42
N LEU A 17 10.12 10.32 2.35
CA LEU A 17 9.68 9.60 1.16
C LEU A 17 9.09 10.50 0.09
N GLY A 18 8.41 11.59 0.47
CA GLY A 18 7.74 12.49 -0.48
C GLY A 18 8.69 13.06 -1.53
N LYS A 19 9.99 13.15 -1.21
CA LYS A 19 11.05 13.55 -2.13
C LYS A 19 11.29 12.57 -3.28
N PHE A 20 10.91 11.30 -3.10
CA PHE A 20 11.18 10.23 -4.04
C PHE A 20 9.90 9.68 -4.70
N GLN A 21 8.75 10.30 -4.42
CA GLN A 21 7.49 9.96 -5.06
C GLN A 21 7.40 10.66 -6.41
N ARG A 22 6.90 9.95 -7.44
CA ARG A 22 6.68 10.50 -8.77
C ARG A 22 5.52 11.49 -8.74
N VAL A 23 5.62 12.52 -9.58
CA VAL A 23 4.67 13.65 -9.61
C VAL A 23 3.22 13.20 -9.80
N ASP A 24 2.97 12.19 -10.64
CA ASP A 24 1.64 11.66 -10.95
C ASP A 24 0.86 11.19 -9.70
N TYR A 25 1.59 10.83 -8.63
CA TYR A 25 1.05 10.23 -7.40
C TYR A 25 1.37 11.03 -6.14
N ALA A 26 2.21 12.06 -6.23
CA ALA A 26 2.55 12.90 -5.10
C ALA A 26 1.37 13.81 -4.73
N ASP A 27 1.35 14.29 -3.48
CA ASP A 27 0.49 15.42 -3.12
C ASP A 27 0.78 16.57 -4.11
N PRO A 28 -0.22 17.10 -4.84
CA PRO A 28 0.01 18.17 -5.78
C PRO A 28 0.55 19.46 -5.13
N LEU A 29 0.54 19.57 -3.81
CA LEU A 29 1.14 20.66 -3.04
C LEU A 29 2.41 20.24 -2.28
N SER A 30 3.03 19.11 -2.66
CA SER A 30 4.29 18.66 -2.10
C SER A 30 5.36 19.76 -2.17
N GLU A 31 6.07 19.98 -1.06
CA GLU A 31 7.19 20.93 -1.00
C GLU A 31 8.40 20.49 -1.84
N HIS A 32 8.43 19.22 -2.24
CA HIS A 32 9.48 18.65 -3.11
C HIS A 32 9.19 18.87 -4.60
N MET A 33 8.01 19.41 -4.94
CA MET A 33 7.64 19.74 -6.30
C MET A 33 8.44 20.95 -6.78
N THR A 34 9.05 20.83 -7.96
CA THR A 34 9.74 21.92 -8.64
C THR A 34 9.03 22.26 -9.95
N LEU A 35 9.23 23.51 -10.40
CA LEU A 35 8.81 23.96 -11.72
C LEU A 35 10.03 23.94 -12.65
N ALA A 36 9.91 23.26 -13.77
CA ALA A 36 10.91 23.25 -14.83
C ALA A 36 10.33 23.96 -16.06
N ASP A 37 10.98 25.04 -16.49
CA ASP A 37 10.75 25.59 -17.83
C ASP A 37 11.39 24.64 -18.84
N ILE A 38 10.56 24.04 -19.68
CA ILE A 38 10.95 23.02 -20.65
C ILE A 38 10.70 23.49 -22.09
N MET A 39 10.52 24.80 -22.32
CA MET A 39 10.21 25.32 -23.66
C MET A 39 11.22 24.89 -24.72
N ASP A 40 12.50 25.20 -24.50
CA ASP A 40 13.55 24.95 -25.49
C ASP A 40 13.73 23.44 -25.75
N GLU A 41 13.69 22.63 -24.69
CA GLU A 41 13.74 21.17 -24.75
C GLU A 41 12.57 20.60 -25.56
N ALA A 42 11.34 21.06 -25.27
CA ALA A 42 10.15 20.62 -25.99
C ALA A 42 10.18 20.99 -27.48
N ILE A 43 10.74 22.15 -27.84
CA ILE A 43 10.91 22.55 -29.26
C ILE A 43 11.93 21.63 -29.95
N GLU A 44 13.08 21.39 -29.32
CA GLU A 44 14.13 20.52 -29.88
C GLU A 44 13.62 19.07 -30.04
N GLU A 45 12.96 18.53 -29.03
CA GLU A 45 12.36 17.19 -29.09
C GLU A 45 11.26 17.11 -30.16
N PHE A 46 10.42 18.15 -30.27
CA PHE A 46 9.42 18.21 -31.33
C PHE A 46 10.08 18.14 -32.70
N GLU A 47 11.04 19.03 -32.99
CA GLU A 47 11.74 19.14 -34.27
C GLU A 47 12.50 17.86 -34.67
N THR A 48 13.00 17.11 -33.69
CA THR A 48 13.75 15.87 -33.92
C THR A 48 12.89 14.61 -33.94
N SER A 49 11.64 14.68 -33.46
CA SER A 49 10.71 13.55 -33.48
C SER A 49 10.12 13.31 -34.89
N ASP A 50 9.49 12.15 -35.10
CA ASP A 50 8.72 11.88 -36.34
C ASP A 50 7.35 12.61 -36.38
N TRP A 51 6.98 13.27 -35.28
CA TRP A 51 5.68 13.91 -35.09
C TRP A 51 5.42 15.19 -35.90
N PRO A 52 6.42 16.05 -36.23
CA PRO A 52 6.19 17.29 -36.98
C PRO A 52 5.50 17.07 -38.32
N SER A 53 5.61 15.88 -38.90
CA SER A 53 4.90 15.49 -40.12
C SER A 53 3.38 15.31 -39.94
N LYS A 54 2.88 15.31 -38.70
CA LYS A 54 1.51 14.87 -38.32
C LYS A 54 0.75 15.83 -37.39
N GLY A 55 1.37 16.89 -36.85
CA GLY A 55 0.69 17.80 -35.90
C GLY A 55 1.45 19.09 -35.63
N ASN A 56 0.86 19.96 -34.79
CA ASN A 56 1.50 21.20 -34.31
C ASN A 56 2.18 20.99 -32.94
N LEU A 57 3.06 21.93 -32.57
CA LEU A 57 3.82 21.88 -31.31
C LEU A 57 2.91 21.82 -30.08
N LEU A 58 1.80 22.57 -30.05
CA LEU A 58 0.88 22.60 -28.90
C LEU A 58 0.28 21.21 -28.62
N GLU A 59 -0.28 20.58 -29.64
CA GLU A 59 -0.84 19.22 -29.55
C GLU A 59 0.21 18.19 -29.14
N TRP A 60 1.43 18.35 -29.64
CA TRP A 60 2.55 17.48 -29.29
C TRP A 60 2.95 17.65 -27.82
N VAL A 61 3.13 18.88 -27.34
CA VAL A 61 3.55 19.17 -25.96
C VAL A 61 2.52 18.64 -24.96
N VAL A 62 1.23 18.94 -25.17
CA VAL A 62 0.15 18.46 -24.30
C VAL A 62 0.14 16.94 -24.23
N ARG A 63 0.38 16.26 -25.36
CA ARG A 63 0.32 14.80 -25.44
C ARG A 63 1.57 14.12 -24.87
N ILE A 64 2.75 14.63 -25.18
CA ILE A 64 4.03 13.98 -24.86
C ILE A 64 4.48 14.32 -23.44
N HIS A 65 4.33 15.57 -23.02
CA HIS A 65 4.72 16.01 -21.67
C HIS A 65 3.55 15.96 -20.67
N GLY A 66 2.33 15.62 -21.09
CA GLY A 66 1.17 15.47 -20.19
C GLY A 66 0.68 16.79 -19.57
N VAL A 67 1.09 17.94 -20.11
CA VAL A 67 0.76 19.25 -19.54
C VAL A 67 -0.59 19.79 -20.04
N ALA A 68 -1.28 20.59 -19.22
CA ALA A 68 -2.57 21.19 -19.58
C ALA A 68 -2.44 22.60 -20.19
N ILE A 69 -3.44 23.05 -20.94
CA ILE A 69 -3.43 24.41 -21.53
C ILE A 69 -3.86 25.45 -20.50
N LEU A 70 -3.07 26.52 -20.35
CA LEU A 70 -3.35 27.67 -19.48
C LEU A 70 -3.44 28.95 -20.32
N ASN A 71 -4.57 29.67 -20.27
CA ASN A 71 -4.68 30.93 -21.02
C ASN A 71 -3.90 32.06 -20.32
N GLN A 72 -3.50 33.10 -21.06
CA GLN A 72 -2.60 34.18 -20.63
C GLN A 72 -2.89 34.72 -19.22
N ASP A 73 -4.16 34.99 -18.90
CA ASP A 73 -4.58 35.61 -17.64
C ASP A 73 -5.08 34.61 -16.57
N GLN A 74 -4.90 33.31 -16.79
CA GLN A 74 -5.28 32.29 -15.83
C GLN A 74 -4.12 31.94 -14.89
N GLU A 75 -4.45 31.76 -13.62
CA GLU A 75 -3.55 31.17 -12.64
C GLU A 75 -3.59 29.63 -12.75
N PRO A 76 -2.45 28.94 -12.60
CA PRO A 76 -2.42 27.48 -12.64
C PRO A 76 -3.13 26.88 -11.43
N ASP A 77 -4.04 25.95 -11.71
CA ASP A 77 -4.63 25.06 -10.70
C ASP A 77 -3.72 23.87 -10.40
N PHE A 78 -2.92 24.00 -9.35
CA PHE A 78 -1.97 22.97 -8.94
C PHE A 78 -2.61 21.71 -8.35
N ARG A 79 -3.89 21.71 -7.98
CA ARG A 79 -4.54 20.55 -7.34
C ARG A 79 -5.22 19.63 -8.33
N ASP A 80 -5.58 20.14 -9.49
CA ASP A 80 -6.35 19.40 -10.49
C ASP A 80 -5.74 19.60 -11.88
N THR A 81 -6.23 20.58 -12.65
CA THR A 81 -5.98 20.64 -14.10
C THR A 81 -4.50 20.78 -14.46
N HIS A 82 -3.73 21.54 -13.70
CA HIS A 82 -2.32 21.85 -13.99
C HIS A 82 -1.37 21.13 -13.02
N LYS A 83 -1.81 20.01 -12.44
CA LYS A 83 -1.04 19.28 -11.42
C LYS A 83 0.32 18.77 -11.92
N GLU A 84 0.43 18.42 -13.20
CA GLU A 84 1.64 17.89 -13.86
C GLU A 84 2.40 18.97 -14.66
N GLY A 85 1.81 20.15 -14.81
CA GLY A 85 2.39 21.24 -15.60
C GLY A 85 1.37 21.92 -16.51
N TRP A 86 1.84 22.92 -17.25
CA TRP A 86 1.01 23.66 -18.19
C TRP A 86 1.78 24.19 -19.40
N VAL A 87 1.04 24.48 -20.46
CA VAL A 87 1.47 25.28 -21.61
C VAL A 87 0.65 26.56 -21.63
N ARG A 88 1.32 27.71 -21.50
CA ARG A 88 0.65 29.02 -21.53
C ARG A 88 0.53 29.54 -22.95
N LEU A 89 -0.67 30.00 -23.30
CA LEU A 89 -0.95 30.65 -24.59
C LEU A 89 -1.11 32.16 -24.41
N ASP A 90 -0.58 32.93 -25.35
CA ASP A 90 -0.85 34.37 -25.49
C ASP A 90 -2.25 34.64 -26.08
N ASP A 91 -2.67 35.91 -26.13
CA ASP A 91 -3.94 36.37 -26.70
C ASP A 91 -4.15 35.98 -28.18
N LYS A 92 -3.09 35.57 -28.88
CA LYS A 92 -3.11 35.14 -30.28
C LYS A 92 -3.07 33.61 -30.42
N GLY A 93 -3.03 32.87 -29.31
CA GLY A 93 -2.92 31.42 -29.28
C GLY A 93 -1.51 30.88 -29.53
N ASN A 94 -0.47 31.73 -29.46
CA ASN A 94 0.92 31.26 -29.53
C ASN A 94 1.37 30.76 -28.16
N ILE A 95 2.21 29.74 -28.15
CA ILE A 95 2.84 29.24 -26.94
C ILE A 95 3.86 30.27 -26.44
N CYS A 96 3.75 30.70 -25.18
CA CYS A 96 4.67 31.64 -24.55
C CYS A 96 5.43 31.07 -23.35
N GLU A 97 4.97 29.95 -22.79
CA GLU A 97 5.61 29.26 -21.65
C GLU A 97 5.22 27.77 -21.69
N ILE A 98 6.17 26.87 -21.41
CA ILE A 98 5.90 25.44 -21.17
C ILE A 98 6.57 25.06 -19.86
N VAL A 99 5.77 24.76 -18.85
CA VAL A 99 6.24 24.40 -17.52
C VAL A 99 5.83 22.97 -17.20
N SER A 100 6.80 22.14 -16.85
CA SER A 100 6.56 20.84 -16.24
C SER A 100 6.71 20.95 -14.72
N ARG A 101 5.80 20.29 -13.99
CA ARG A 101 5.96 20.09 -12.55
C ARG A 101 6.61 18.74 -12.34
N THR A 102 7.70 18.71 -11.59
CA THR A 102 8.49 17.49 -11.41
C THR A 102 8.97 17.34 -9.97
N ILE A 103 9.35 16.12 -9.62
CA ILE A 103 10.11 15.80 -8.42
C ILE A 103 11.38 15.14 -8.93
N PRO A 104 12.53 15.85 -8.98
CA PRO A 104 13.73 15.38 -9.69
C PRO A 104 14.23 14.01 -9.22
N GLU A 105 14.08 13.70 -7.93
CA GLU A 105 14.45 12.42 -7.34
C GLU A 105 13.31 11.39 -7.30
N GLY A 106 12.16 11.68 -7.92
CA GLY A 106 10.98 10.84 -7.95
C GLY A 106 11.19 9.54 -8.73
N PHE A 107 11.07 8.39 -8.07
CA PHE A 107 11.25 7.06 -8.71
C PHE A 107 10.19 6.02 -8.36
N PHE A 108 9.37 6.24 -7.34
CA PHE A 108 8.27 5.34 -6.99
C PHE A 108 6.91 6.00 -7.21
N ASP A 109 5.89 5.20 -7.50
CA ASP A 109 4.54 5.64 -7.76
C ASP A 109 3.82 5.94 -6.42
N TYR A 110 3.48 4.90 -5.65
CA TYR A 110 2.79 5.05 -4.38
C TYR A 110 3.33 4.09 -3.32
N ILE A 111 3.10 4.44 -2.06
CA ILE A 111 3.38 3.57 -0.92
C ILE A 111 2.29 2.49 -0.91
N GLU A 112 2.71 1.23 -0.97
CA GLU A 112 1.82 0.09 -0.77
C GLU A 112 1.61 -0.11 0.72
N CYS A 113 0.45 0.34 1.21
CA CYS A 113 -0.01 0.01 2.54
C CYS A 113 -0.97 -1.16 2.43
N SER A 114 -0.62 -2.25 3.10
CA SER A 114 -1.50 -3.41 3.21
C SER A 114 -2.39 -3.31 4.43
N ILE A 115 -1.89 -2.87 5.59
CA ILE A 115 -2.67 -2.89 6.83
C ILE A 115 -3.14 -1.49 7.15
N ASN A 116 -4.45 -1.29 7.08
CA ASN A 116 -5.09 0.00 7.34
C ASN A 116 -5.70 0.08 8.75
N SER A 117 -5.52 -0.96 9.57
CA SER A 117 -6.39 -1.22 10.73
C SER A 117 -5.66 -1.73 11.97
N TRP A 118 -4.53 -1.12 12.35
CA TRP A 118 -3.94 -1.35 13.67
C TRP A 118 -4.81 -0.74 14.75
N LYS A 119 -5.33 -1.55 15.68
CA LYS A 119 -6.03 -1.03 16.86
C LYS A 119 -5.06 -0.21 17.70
N LEU A 120 -5.49 0.98 18.08
CA LEU A 120 -4.75 1.94 18.88
C LEU A 120 -5.21 1.90 20.31
N LYS A 121 -4.27 2.16 21.22
CA LYS A 121 -4.58 2.53 22.59
C LYS A 121 -5.29 3.88 22.60
N SER A 122 -6.16 4.09 23.57
CA SER A 122 -6.89 5.35 23.73
C SER A 122 -5.94 6.56 23.74
N GLY A 123 -6.23 7.56 22.88
CA GLY A 123 -5.46 8.80 22.76
C GLY A 123 -4.09 8.67 22.07
N ALA A 124 -3.75 7.49 21.53
CA ALA A 124 -2.48 7.31 20.84
C ALA A 124 -2.45 8.03 19.48
N LYS A 125 -1.29 8.56 19.11
CA LYS A 125 -1.07 9.18 17.80
C LYS A 125 -0.75 8.11 16.78
N ALA A 126 -1.33 8.25 15.59
CA ALA A 126 -1.10 7.35 14.47
C ALA A 126 -1.30 8.08 13.14
N TYR A 127 -0.90 7.42 12.06
CA TYR A 127 -1.08 7.89 10.70
C TYR A 127 -2.05 6.96 9.99
N VAL A 128 -3.11 7.54 9.45
CA VAL A 128 -3.97 6.80 8.54
C VAL A 128 -3.31 6.80 7.18
N PHE A 129 -3.07 5.59 6.68
CA PHE A 129 -2.74 5.36 5.30
C PHE A 129 -4.01 4.91 4.66
N ASP A 130 -4.57 5.79 3.84
CA ASP A 130 -5.70 5.44 3.04
C ASP A 130 -5.31 5.58 1.57
N ARG A 131 -5.58 4.54 0.81
CA ARG A 131 -5.38 4.54 -0.64
C ARG A 131 -6.59 5.14 -1.35
N TYR A 132 -7.73 5.19 -0.66
CA TYR A 132 -9.00 5.66 -1.18
C TYR A 132 -9.57 6.59 -0.13
N ASP A 133 -9.58 7.91 -0.33
CA ASP A 133 -9.98 8.98 0.63
C ASP A 133 -11.35 8.80 1.37
N ASP A 134 -12.00 7.65 1.22
CA ASP A 134 -13.28 7.26 1.79
C ASP A 134 -13.19 6.64 3.20
N PHE A 135 -12.00 6.32 3.76
CA PHE A 135 -11.90 5.83 5.14
C PHE A 135 -11.43 6.93 6.10
N PRO A 136 -12.36 7.61 6.82
CA PRO A 136 -11.96 8.41 7.96
C PRO A 136 -11.19 7.53 8.94
N ALA A 137 -10.18 8.10 9.61
CA ALA A 137 -9.53 7.51 10.76
C ALA A 137 -10.57 7.05 11.78
N SER A 138 -11.00 5.79 11.71
CA SER A 138 -12.10 5.32 12.53
C SER A 138 -11.60 5.12 13.95
N ASP A 139 -12.39 5.60 14.92
CA ASP A 139 -12.46 5.24 16.35
C ASP A 139 -11.33 4.36 16.92
N GLY A 140 -10.10 4.85 16.91
CA GLY A 140 -8.96 4.16 17.51
C GLY A 140 -8.31 3.08 16.64
N PHE A 141 -8.30 3.21 15.31
CA PHE A 141 -7.51 2.38 14.39
C PHE A 141 -6.66 3.23 13.44
N ALA A 142 -5.57 2.66 12.90
CA ALA A 142 -4.75 3.34 11.88
C ALA A 142 -3.94 2.40 11.00
N GLY A 143 -3.60 2.84 9.78
CA GLY A 143 -2.72 2.08 8.88
C GLY A 143 -1.24 2.10 9.27
N SER A 144 -0.82 3.05 10.09
CA SER A 144 0.52 3.07 10.67
C SER A 144 0.52 3.71 12.03
N ALA A 145 1.19 3.09 12.99
CA ALA A 145 1.36 3.64 14.32
C ALA A 145 2.71 3.22 14.90
N GLN A 146 3.18 3.96 15.89
CA GLN A 146 4.26 3.45 16.73
C GLN A 146 3.78 2.17 17.42
N LYS A 147 4.63 1.15 17.51
CA LYS A 147 4.25 -0.11 18.18
C LYS A 147 3.71 0.10 19.60
N ALA A 148 4.25 1.08 20.34
CA ALA A 148 3.78 1.42 21.68
C ALA A 148 2.34 1.96 21.69
N ALA A 149 1.88 2.56 20.59
CA ALA A 149 0.53 3.05 20.37
C ALA A 149 -0.46 1.93 20.02
N ILE A 150 0.00 0.76 19.55
CA ILE A 150 -0.86 -0.36 19.13
C ILE A 150 -1.36 -1.14 20.36
N ASP A 151 -2.66 -1.40 20.38
CA ASP A 151 -3.35 -2.24 21.36
C ASP A 151 -3.40 -3.70 20.89
N PHE A 152 -2.27 -4.40 21.02
CA PHE A 152 -2.18 -5.81 20.62
C PHE A 152 -3.11 -6.74 21.40
N GLU A 153 -3.37 -6.47 22.69
CA GLU A 153 -4.31 -7.29 23.46
C GLU A 153 -5.72 -7.06 22.94
N GLY A 154 -6.13 -5.81 22.74
CA GLY A 154 -7.44 -5.50 22.18
C GLY A 154 -7.64 -6.06 20.76
N MET A 155 -6.58 -6.23 19.96
CA MET A 155 -6.66 -6.95 18.68
C MET A 155 -6.84 -8.45 18.87
N ARG A 156 -6.11 -9.06 19.82
CA ARG A 156 -6.27 -10.49 20.12
C ARG A 156 -7.67 -10.79 20.64
N ASP A 157 -8.21 -9.95 21.51
CA ASP A 157 -9.56 -10.08 22.05
C ASP A 157 -10.60 -10.00 20.93
N LEU A 158 -10.45 -9.06 19.99
CA LEU A 158 -11.32 -8.97 18.81
C LEU A 158 -11.25 -10.26 17.99
N VAL A 159 -10.04 -10.72 17.64
CA VAL A 159 -9.87 -11.95 16.85
C VAL A 159 -10.45 -13.17 17.58
N GLN A 160 -10.22 -13.30 18.90
CA GLN A 160 -10.77 -14.38 19.71
C GLN A 160 -12.29 -14.34 19.75
N HIS A 161 -12.89 -13.16 19.97
CA HIS A 161 -14.33 -12.98 19.98
C HIS A 161 -14.94 -13.39 18.64
N HIS A 162 -14.37 -12.90 17.53
CA HIS A 162 -14.79 -13.26 16.18
C HIS A 162 -14.66 -14.75 15.89
N ALA A 163 -13.56 -15.39 16.29
CA ALA A 163 -13.36 -16.82 16.16
C ALA A 163 -14.38 -17.63 16.97
N ALA A 164 -14.72 -17.19 18.18
CA ALA A 164 -15.75 -17.80 19.01
C ALA A 164 -17.14 -17.70 18.35
N CYS A 165 -17.53 -16.51 17.88
CA CYS A 165 -18.80 -16.31 17.17
C CYS A 165 -18.92 -17.20 15.91
N ARG A 166 -17.82 -17.37 15.15
CA ARG A 166 -17.77 -18.30 14.01
C ARG A 166 -17.94 -19.75 14.45
N TRP A 167 -17.27 -20.14 15.53
CA TRP A 167 -17.37 -21.48 16.07
C TRP A 167 -18.81 -21.78 16.51
N ASP A 168 -19.44 -20.86 17.23
CA ASP A 168 -20.82 -21.01 17.69
C ASP A 168 -21.79 -21.11 16.50
N SER A 169 -21.62 -20.27 15.48
CA SER A 169 -22.42 -20.32 14.24
C SER A 169 -22.24 -21.64 13.50
N ALA A 170 -20.99 -22.10 13.36
CA ALA A 170 -20.67 -23.38 12.73
C ALA A 170 -21.21 -24.58 13.55
N ALA A 171 -21.16 -24.49 14.88
CA ALA A 171 -21.68 -25.51 15.78
C ALA A 171 -23.21 -25.61 15.70
N GLU A 172 -23.90 -24.48 15.61
CA GLU A 172 -25.34 -24.40 15.40
C GLU A 172 -25.74 -25.07 14.08
N VAL A 173 -25.10 -24.69 12.96
CA VAL A 173 -25.43 -25.26 11.64
C VAL A 173 -25.04 -26.72 11.51
N ARG A 174 -23.92 -27.14 12.12
CA ARG A 174 -23.56 -28.55 12.19
C ARG A 174 -24.65 -29.35 12.89
N GLY A 175 -25.21 -28.83 13.99
CA GLY A 175 -26.07 -29.60 14.87
C GLY A 175 -25.39 -30.92 15.29
N SER A 176 -25.99 -32.05 14.92
CA SER A 176 -25.48 -33.40 15.18
C SER A 176 -24.67 -34.00 14.03
N MET A 177 -24.42 -33.26 12.94
CA MET A 177 -23.63 -33.75 11.81
C MET A 177 -22.19 -34.02 12.23
N VAL A 178 -21.59 -35.06 11.67
CA VAL A 178 -20.19 -35.43 11.88
C VAL A 178 -19.44 -35.37 10.56
N TRP A 179 -18.17 -35.02 10.60
CA TRP A 179 -17.27 -35.04 9.45
C TRP A 179 -15.92 -35.61 9.87
N LYS A 180 -15.18 -36.12 8.88
CA LYS A 180 -13.79 -36.49 9.04
C LYS A 180 -12.92 -35.22 9.02
N PRO A 181 -11.91 -35.11 9.90
CA PRO A 181 -10.98 -33.98 9.88
C PRO A 181 -10.24 -33.91 8.54
N PHE A 182 -9.77 -32.72 8.16
CA PHE A 182 -9.06 -32.54 6.89
C PHE A 182 -7.86 -33.48 6.73
N SER A 183 -7.16 -33.80 7.84
CA SER A 183 -6.03 -34.74 7.85
C SER A 183 -6.38 -36.12 7.30
N TYR A 184 -7.61 -36.60 7.52
CA TYR A 184 -8.08 -37.87 6.98
C TYR A 184 -8.05 -37.88 5.44
N PHE A 185 -8.46 -36.78 4.81
CA PHE A 185 -8.42 -36.63 3.36
C PHE A 185 -7.00 -36.37 2.88
N TRP A 186 -6.23 -35.54 3.59
CA TRP A 186 -4.83 -35.28 3.28
C TRP A 186 -3.98 -36.55 3.20
N GLU A 187 -4.22 -37.50 4.11
CA GLU A 187 -3.55 -38.81 4.12
C GLU A 187 -4.02 -39.74 3.00
N LYS A 188 -5.25 -39.57 2.49
CA LYS A 188 -5.83 -40.34 1.38
C LYS A 188 -5.17 -40.01 0.04
N TYR A 189 -4.59 -38.80 -0.10
CA TYR A 189 -4.02 -38.28 -1.35
C TYR A 189 -2.52 -37.96 -1.26
N PRO A 190 -1.65 -38.91 -0.85
CA PRO A 190 -0.25 -38.64 -0.52
C PRO A 190 0.57 -38.04 -1.68
N ASN A 191 0.18 -38.31 -2.93
CA ASN A 191 0.88 -37.83 -4.12
C ASN A 191 0.42 -36.43 -4.61
N GLN A 192 -0.71 -35.93 -4.11
CA GLN A 192 -1.21 -34.58 -4.43
C GLN A 192 -0.77 -33.54 -3.37
N ASN A 193 -0.13 -33.97 -2.29
CA ASN A 193 0.32 -33.11 -1.18
C ASN A 193 1.41 -32.09 -1.56
N CYS A 194 1.93 -32.13 -2.80
CA CYS A 194 3.07 -31.32 -3.26
C CYS A 194 2.73 -30.36 -4.42
N SER A 195 1.52 -30.40 -5.00
CA SER A 195 1.26 -29.70 -6.28
C SER A 195 0.94 -28.21 -6.15
N GLY A 196 0.90 -27.65 -4.93
CA GLY A 196 0.70 -26.21 -4.71
C GLY A 196 -0.67 -25.66 -5.16
N ASP A 197 -1.58 -26.52 -5.61
CA ASP A 197 -2.90 -26.11 -6.07
C ASP A 197 -3.91 -26.15 -4.89
N PRO A 198 -4.42 -24.98 -4.45
CA PRO A 198 -5.46 -24.90 -3.42
C PRO A 198 -6.82 -25.49 -3.86
N TYR A 199 -6.93 -26.03 -5.07
CA TYR A 199 -8.11 -26.74 -5.59
C TYR A 199 -7.91 -28.26 -5.73
N SER A 200 -6.96 -28.84 -4.99
CA SER A 200 -6.77 -30.31 -4.97
C SER A 200 -8.06 -31.08 -4.71
N ASP A 201 -8.17 -32.28 -5.29
CA ASP A 201 -9.29 -33.22 -5.08
C ASP A 201 -9.54 -33.47 -3.58
N VAL A 202 -8.50 -33.33 -2.76
CA VAL A 202 -8.52 -33.38 -1.29
C VAL A 202 -9.46 -32.33 -0.68
N ILE A 203 -9.31 -31.07 -1.09
CA ILE A 203 -10.10 -29.95 -0.58
C ILE A 203 -11.54 -30.11 -1.04
N LYS A 204 -11.74 -30.44 -2.32
CA LYS A 204 -13.07 -30.67 -2.86
C LYS A 204 -13.82 -31.78 -2.11
N GLU A 205 -13.21 -32.95 -1.95
CA GLU A 205 -13.85 -34.07 -1.23
C GLU A 205 -14.11 -33.74 0.24
N TRP A 206 -13.19 -33.02 0.91
CA TRP A 206 -13.41 -32.58 2.28
C TRP A 206 -14.59 -31.61 2.40
N GLN A 207 -14.74 -30.68 1.45
CA GLN A 207 -15.82 -29.70 1.39
C GLN A 207 -17.18 -30.32 1.08
N GLU A 208 -17.23 -31.43 0.33
CA GLU A 208 -18.45 -32.17 -0.04
C GLU A 208 -19.08 -32.94 1.13
N GLN A 209 -18.41 -33.02 2.29
CA GLN A 209 -19.04 -33.59 3.48
C GLN A 209 -20.21 -32.73 3.93
N THR A 210 -21.39 -33.34 4.12
CA THR A 210 -22.64 -32.61 4.42
C THR A 210 -22.51 -31.57 5.54
N GLY A 211 -21.78 -31.89 6.62
CA GLY A 211 -21.55 -30.94 7.72
C GLY A 211 -20.60 -29.80 7.38
N VAL A 212 -19.58 -30.05 6.54
CA VAL A 212 -18.64 -29.02 6.06
C VAL A 212 -19.34 -28.13 5.03
N GLU A 213 -20.05 -28.73 4.08
CA GLU A 213 -20.85 -28.03 3.09
C GLU A 213 -21.88 -27.10 3.75
N ALA A 214 -22.59 -27.56 4.78
CA ALA A 214 -23.55 -26.75 5.52
C ALA A 214 -22.91 -25.49 6.11
N ILE A 215 -21.74 -25.63 6.75
CA ILE A 215 -20.97 -24.52 7.31
C ILE A 215 -20.51 -23.55 6.20
N LEU A 216 -19.95 -24.08 5.11
CA LEU A 216 -19.44 -23.27 4.00
C LEU A 216 -20.56 -22.57 3.21
N CYS A 217 -21.70 -23.22 3.03
CA CYS A 217 -22.89 -22.61 2.43
C CYS A 217 -23.42 -21.47 3.30
N GLN A 218 -23.36 -21.60 4.62
CA GLN A 218 -23.72 -20.52 5.52
C GLN A 218 -22.72 -19.34 5.42
N ALA A 219 -21.42 -19.65 5.26
CA ALA A 219 -20.39 -18.65 5.00
C ALA A 219 -20.59 -17.89 3.69
N ARG A 220 -20.95 -18.61 2.62
CA ARG A 220 -21.25 -18.03 1.30
C ARG A 220 -22.55 -17.23 1.27
N LYS A 221 -23.51 -17.51 2.18
CA LYS A 221 -24.83 -16.86 2.24
C LYS A 221 -24.87 -15.59 3.11
N GLY A 222 -23.73 -15.05 3.54
CA GLY A 222 -23.72 -13.84 4.36
C GLY A 222 -23.65 -14.09 5.87
N ALA A 223 -23.77 -15.32 6.38
CA ALA A 223 -23.75 -15.55 7.83
C ALA A 223 -22.34 -15.65 8.44
N PHE A 224 -21.30 -15.67 7.60
CA PHE A 224 -19.92 -15.35 8.00
C PHE A 224 -19.48 -13.99 7.42
N TYR A 225 -20.41 -13.23 6.83
CA TYR A 225 -20.19 -11.82 6.62
C TYR A 225 -20.49 -11.11 7.94
N PRO A 226 -19.85 -9.97 8.18
CA PRO A 226 -20.14 -9.14 9.34
C PRO A 226 -21.64 -8.92 9.46
N ASP A 227 -22.18 -9.07 10.66
CA ASP A 227 -23.58 -8.71 10.94
C ASP A 227 -23.84 -7.33 10.31
N GLU A 228 -24.96 -7.13 9.61
CA GLU A 228 -25.25 -5.81 9.03
C GLU A 228 -25.32 -4.72 10.12
N ARG A 229 -25.51 -5.11 11.38
CA ARG A 229 -25.46 -4.29 12.59
C ARG A 229 -24.04 -4.09 13.14
N MET A 230 -23.06 -4.85 12.66
CA MET A 230 -21.65 -4.66 12.98
C MET A 230 -21.22 -3.31 12.38
N PRO A 231 -20.51 -2.45 13.13
CA PRO A 231 -19.98 -1.21 12.60
C PRO A 231 -19.23 -1.46 11.29
N GLU A 232 -19.40 -0.56 10.32
CA GLU A 232 -18.81 -0.67 8.98
C GLU A 232 -17.31 -0.98 9.01
N PHE A 233 -16.58 -0.37 9.95
CA PHE A 233 -15.15 -0.61 10.15
C PHE A 233 -14.79 -2.02 10.65
N GLU A 234 -15.57 -2.61 11.57
CA GLU A 234 -15.33 -3.99 12.04
C GLU A 234 -15.59 -4.99 10.90
N ARG A 235 -16.54 -4.65 10.03
CA ARG A 235 -16.87 -5.39 8.83
C ARG A 235 -15.75 -5.38 7.80
N GLU A 236 -15.05 -4.27 7.67
CA GLU A 236 -13.89 -4.12 6.77
C GLU A 236 -12.65 -4.82 7.30
N ILE A 237 -12.37 -4.71 8.61
CA ILE A 237 -11.33 -5.49 9.29
C ILE A 237 -11.53 -6.98 9.05
N TRP A 238 -12.78 -7.42 9.15
CA TRP A 238 -13.16 -8.80 8.88
C TRP A 238 -12.94 -9.20 7.42
N ASN A 239 -13.26 -8.34 6.45
CA ASN A 239 -12.97 -8.61 5.04
C ASN A 239 -11.46 -8.67 4.76
N PHE A 240 -10.69 -7.77 5.36
CA PHE A 240 -9.25 -7.66 5.15
C PHE A 240 -8.48 -8.88 5.69
N PHE A 241 -8.74 -9.30 6.92
CA PHE A 241 -8.02 -10.43 7.52
C PHE A 241 -8.39 -11.79 6.91
N TRP A 242 -9.56 -11.90 6.25
CA TRP A 242 -10.15 -13.20 5.97
C TRP A 242 -10.58 -13.47 4.53
N ASN A 243 -10.80 -12.44 3.69
CA ASN A 243 -11.13 -12.62 2.26
C ASN A 243 -9.92 -12.42 1.35
N ASP A 244 -8.89 -11.68 1.77
CA ASP A 244 -7.70 -11.46 0.95
C ASP A 244 -6.66 -12.54 1.21
N HIS A 245 -6.79 -13.65 0.47
CA HIS A 245 -5.80 -14.71 0.47
C HIS A 245 -4.49 -14.18 -0.13
N ALA A 246 -3.49 -14.01 0.73
CA ALA A 246 -2.09 -13.87 0.38
C ALA A 246 -1.67 -12.50 -0.20
N HIS A 247 -1.55 -11.50 0.67
CA HIS A 247 -0.48 -10.53 0.54
C HIS A 247 0.42 -10.59 1.77
N HIS A 248 1.52 -11.34 1.65
CA HIS A 248 2.66 -11.28 2.55
C HIS A 248 3.15 -9.84 2.62
N SER A 249 2.64 -9.11 3.60
CA SER A 249 2.95 -7.70 3.74
C SER A 249 3.47 -7.48 5.13
N ILE A 250 4.77 -7.18 5.19
CA ILE A 250 5.45 -6.90 6.44
C ILE A 250 5.14 -5.44 6.76
N ASP A 251 4.32 -5.30 7.78
CA ASP A 251 3.94 -4.13 8.55
C ASP A 251 4.89 -2.91 8.48
N LEU A 252 4.30 -1.71 8.35
CA LEU A 252 4.90 -0.42 8.73
C LEU A 252 5.13 -0.37 10.25
N LEU A 253 6.05 -1.17 10.76
CA LEU A 253 6.40 -1.19 12.18
C LEU A 253 7.49 -0.16 12.45
N LEU A 254 7.08 0.97 13.05
CA LEU A 254 7.99 1.90 13.72
C LEU A 254 8.58 1.19 14.96
N LEU A 255 9.77 0.60 14.79
CA LEU A 255 10.50 -0.08 15.87
C LEU A 255 11.81 0.65 16.16
N SER A 256 12.17 0.69 17.44
CA SER A 256 13.56 0.88 17.82
C SER A 256 14.39 -0.31 17.31
N LYS A 257 15.63 -0.07 16.87
CA LYS A 257 16.58 -1.13 16.48
C LYS A 257 16.65 -2.31 17.46
N ILE A 258 16.64 -2.06 18.78
CA ILE A 258 16.74 -3.16 19.77
C ILE A 258 15.51 -4.09 19.78
N GLU A 259 14.31 -3.52 19.59
CA GLU A 259 13.07 -4.30 19.45
C GLU A 259 13.02 -5.06 18.14
N TYR A 260 13.63 -4.51 17.09
CA TYR A 260 13.79 -5.18 15.80
C TYR A 260 14.68 -6.43 15.94
N ILE A 261 15.87 -6.28 16.55
CA ILE A 261 16.82 -7.38 16.78
C ILE A 261 16.19 -8.50 17.62
N ARG A 262 15.41 -8.17 18.64
CA ARG A 262 14.80 -9.17 19.55
C ARG A 262 13.75 -10.05 18.88
N ARG A 263 13.08 -9.58 17.82
CA ARG A 263 11.87 -10.23 17.28
C ARG A 263 12.07 -10.91 15.93
N PHE A 264 13.05 -10.50 15.15
CA PHE A 264 13.26 -11.01 13.80
C PHE A 264 14.64 -11.67 13.68
N ASP A 265 14.69 -12.84 13.04
CA ASP A 265 15.93 -13.42 12.54
C ASP A 265 16.42 -12.54 11.37
N ILE A 266 17.19 -11.52 11.73
CA ILE A 266 17.54 -10.35 10.92
C ILE A 266 18.07 -10.70 9.52
N HIS A 267 18.69 -11.86 9.37
CA HIS A 267 19.30 -12.30 8.11
C HIS A 267 18.30 -12.86 7.10
N LYS A 268 17.07 -13.17 7.49
CA LYS A 268 16.06 -13.75 6.57
C LYS A 268 15.14 -12.70 5.93
N PHE A 269 14.98 -11.53 6.56
CA PHE A 269 13.98 -10.53 6.15
C PHE A 269 14.56 -9.20 5.67
N LEU A 270 15.83 -8.88 5.96
CA LEU A 270 16.48 -7.66 5.49
C LEU A 270 16.95 -7.75 4.03
N LYS A 271 16.04 -8.06 3.10
CA LYS A 271 16.24 -7.69 1.70
C LYS A 271 15.43 -6.43 1.46
N TYR A 272 15.99 -5.28 1.84
CA TYR A 272 15.53 -4.00 1.34
C TYR A 272 16.38 -3.60 0.15
N ASN A 273 15.74 -2.97 -0.82
CA ASN A 273 16.41 -2.53 -2.05
C ASN A 273 17.10 -1.18 -1.81
N LEU A 274 16.51 -0.34 -0.95
CA LEU A 274 16.91 1.04 -0.74
C LEU A 274 16.85 1.42 0.75
N ILE A 275 17.64 2.41 1.13
CA ILE A 275 17.65 2.98 2.49
C ILE A 275 17.52 4.49 2.36
N ILE A 276 16.68 5.11 3.19
CA ILE A 276 16.53 6.56 3.28
C ILE A 276 16.80 7.01 4.71
N LYS A 277 17.64 8.02 4.87
CA LYS A 277 17.92 8.66 6.16
C LYS A 277 18.10 10.15 5.95
N ASN A 278 17.39 10.95 6.74
CA ASN A 278 17.39 12.42 6.62
C ASN A 278 17.09 12.90 5.18
N SER A 279 16.14 12.26 4.50
CA SER A 279 15.77 12.56 3.10
C SER A 279 16.90 12.35 2.07
N VAL A 280 17.92 11.56 2.44
CA VAL A 280 19.01 11.15 1.54
C VAL A 280 18.84 9.66 1.25
N LEU A 281 18.82 9.32 -0.04
CA LEU A 281 18.89 7.94 -0.50
C LEU A 281 20.32 7.43 -0.29
N ILE A 282 20.44 6.40 0.54
CA ILE A 282 21.71 5.79 0.90
C ILE A 282 21.87 4.51 0.10
N GLU A 283 22.73 4.55 -0.92
CA GLU A 283 23.18 3.36 -1.65
C GLU A 283 24.31 2.65 -0.87
N GLU A 284 23.98 2.08 0.30
CA GLU A 284 25.00 1.43 1.11
C GLU A 284 25.28 0.01 0.64
N ARG A 285 26.49 -0.24 0.12
CA ARG A 285 26.92 -1.58 -0.32
C ARG A 285 26.92 -2.60 0.83
N ASN A 286 27.05 -2.12 2.09
CA ASN A 286 27.07 -2.95 3.28
C ASN A 286 25.93 -2.58 4.25
N GLN A 287 24.71 -2.97 3.89
CA GLN A 287 23.49 -2.79 4.68
C GLN A 287 23.62 -3.21 6.16
N LYS A 288 24.38 -4.27 6.43
CA LYS A 288 24.65 -4.76 7.79
C LYS A 288 25.41 -3.73 8.63
N GLU A 289 26.49 -3.18 8.07
CA GLU A 289 27.35 -2.22 8.77
C GLU A 289 26.59 -0.94 9.10
N LEU A 290 25.77 -0.45 8.17
CA LEU A 290 24.88 0.67 8.44
C LEU A 290 23.94 0.33 9.60
N PHE A 291 23.21 -0.78 9.54
CA PHE A 291 22.31 -1.19 10.61
C PHE A 291 23.02 -1.31 11.96
N ASP A 292 24.19 -1.93 11.99
CA ASP A 292 25.01 -2.11 13.19
C ASP A 292 25.50 -0.76 13.76
N SER A 293 25.74 0.24 12.90
CA SER A 293 26.13 1.60 13.33
C SER A 293 24.99 2.43 13.93
N LEU A 294 23.72 2.08 13.67
CA LEU A 294 22.59 2.87 14.16
C LEU A 294 22.47 2.80 15.69
N PRO A 295 22.17 3.92 16.36
CA PRO A 295 21.79 3.89 17.77
C PRO A 295 20.62 2.95 18.04
N ASN A 296 20.55 2.35 19.23
CA ASN A 296 19.54 1.34 19.57
C ASN A 296 18.10 1.90 19.56
N GLU A 297 17.99 3.19 19.82
CA GLU A 297 16.77 4.00 19.84
C GLU A 297 16.35 4.50 18.46
N SER A 298 17.16 4.28 17.42
CA SER A 298 16.81 4.69 16.06
C SER A 298 15.49 4.07 15.64
N LEU A 299 14.57 4.92 15.20
CA LEU A 299 13.30 4.50 14.64
C LEU A 299 13.52 4.04 13.20
N LEU A 300 13.07 2.83 12.93
CA LEU A 300 13.13 2.19 11.63
C LEU A 300 11.72 2.02 11.13
N THR A 301 11.47 2.43 9.90
CA THR A 301 10.20 2.23 9.19
C THR A 301 10.50 1.43 7.92
N LEU A 302 9.95 0.23 7.81
CA LEU A 302 10.01 -0.54 6.57
C LEU A 302 8.81 -0.19 5.71
N VAL A 303 9.05 0.20 4.46
CA VAL A 303 8.05 0.75 3.56
C VAL A 303 8.09 -0.05 2.27
N TYR A 304 6.93 -0.46 1.77
CA TYR A 304 6.80 -1.08 0.46
C TYR A 304 6.30 -0.03 -0.51
N VAL A 305 6.95 0.10 -1.66
CA VAL A 305 6.56 1.04 -2.70
C VAL A 305 6.40 0.31 -4.03
N TYR A 306 5.48 0.81 -4.85
CA TYR A 306 5.32 0.39 -6.24
C TYR A 306 6.16 1.30 -7.15
N SER A 307 6.88 0.72 -8.11
CA SER A 307 7.71 1.44 -9.10
C SER A 307 7.57 0.85 -10.49
#